data_AF-A0AA46DYT0-F1
#
_entry.id   AF-A0AA46DYT0-F1
#
_cell.length_a   1.000
_cell.length_b   1.000
_cell.length_c   1.000
_cell.angle_alpha   90.00
_cell.angle_beta   90.00
_cell.angle_gamma   90.00
#
_symmetry.space_group_name_H-M   'P 1'
#
loop_
_entity.id
_entity.type
_entity.pdbx_description
1 polymer ?
#
loop_
_entity_poly.entity_id
_entity_poly.type
_entity_poly.pdbx_seq_one_letter_code
_entity_poly.pdbx_strand_id
1 'polypeptide(L)'
;MLNKGFLLKLFEGFSLNRWNDFIRPIEFTEMDRHALKMMIAYFLGKYEEEQGNIIDWNQLIESGFFDLLKKISLSDIKSPVAKRIKLKNPTAYKELNKWATAQYEVYLDKNLFEKFQNYILDEPINNLTLKILKLAHKYSTKIELEILKKQNLDDRVDPILNKIFNDLTRFKNLASYKFLTQNKNFEELIKIIQYLRYQERWNQSPRVPRTSVLGHSMYVASLTFIISTSLNASQSRIRNNFFTALFHDLMESVTRDIISPVKRATLELPDIIKNIENEIAEEELYPFIDYGLDEIKLFSENEFESRVFIDNKWQTVSTDEIQEKYNDDNYNAIDGEIVKICDELSAFIEAYQSIEYGISSKPLKSAITSISEKYKNKKIANINIGKLYLDF
;
A
#
# COMPACT_ATOMS: atom_id res chain seq x y z
N MET A 1 -17.01 -5.27 -8.25
CA MET A 1 -16.28 -4.57 -7.19
C MET A 1 -14.82 -5.00 -7.16
N LEU A 2 -14.51 -6.27 -6.90
CA LEU A 2 -13.29 -6.89 -7.43
C LEU A 2 -13.69 -7.80 -8.60
N ASN A 3 -13.13 -7.54 -9.77
CA ASN A 3 -13.23 -8.41 -10.94
C ASN A 3 -11.85 -8.49 -11.60
N LYS A 4 -11.66 -9.48 -12.48
CA LYS A 4 -10.39 -9.66 -13.19
C LYS A 4 -9.87 -8.38 -13.83
N GLY A 5 -10.73 -7.65 -14.54
CA GLY A 5 -10.35 -6.40 -15.21
C GLY A 5 -9.75 -5.38 -14.25
N PHE A 6 -10.39 -5.14 -13.11
CA PHE A 6 -9.89 -4.19 -12.11
C PHE A 6 -8.60 -4.68 -11.43
N LEU A 7 -8.54 -5.96 -11.05
CA LEU A 7 -7.37 -6.57 -10.42
C LEU A 7 -6.13 -6.40 -11.31
N LEU A 8 -6.26 -6.72 -12.59
CA LEU A 8 -5.20 -6.60 -13.58
C LEU A 8 -4.87 -5.12 -13.87
N LYS A 9 -5.88 -4.24 -13.96
CA LYS A 9 -5.68 -2.81 -14.16
C LYS A 9 -4.87 -2.19 -13.03
N LEU A 10 -5.20 -2.51 -11.77
CA LEU A 10 -4.44 -2.06 -10.61
C LEU A 10 -3.01 -2.63 -10.60
N PHE A 11 -2.86 -3.89 -11.03
CA PHE A 11 -1.56 -4.57 -11.12
C PHE A 11 -0.62 -3.94 -12.16
N GLU A 12 -1.12 -3.20 -13.15
CA GLU A 12 -0.30 -2.40 -14.07
C GLU A 12 0.67 -1.47 -13.31
N GLY A 13 0.35 -1.04 -12.09
CA GLY A 13 1.22 -0.20 -11.25
C GLY A 13 2.62 -0.79 -11.00
N PHE A 14 2.78 -2.11 -11.04
CA PHE A 14 4.08 -2.78 -10.98
C PHE A 14 4.90 -2.67 -12.27
N SER A 15 4.24 -2.46 -13.41
CA SER A 15 4.90 -2.25 -14.71
C SER A 15 5.25 -0.78 -14.97
N LEU A 16 4.73 0.15 -14.15
CA LEU A 16 4.97 1.58 -14.28
C LEU A 16 6.32 1.98 -13.70
N ASN A 17 7.33 1.82 -14.55
CA ASN A 17 8.70 2.20 -14.27
C ASN A 17 8.87 3.72 -14.10
N ARG A 18 9.35 4.12 -12.94
CA ARG A 18 9.74 5.49 -12.62
C ARG A 18 11.21 5.70 -12.94
N TRP A 19 11.55 6.95 -13.29
CA TRP A 19 12.93 7.37 -13.56
C TRP A 19 13.63 6.59 -14.68
N ASN A 20 12.86 6.12 -15.67
CA ASN A 20 13.36 5.31 -16.78
C ASN A 20 14.36 6.05 -17.71
N ASP A 21 14.53 7.35 -17.51
CA ASP A 21 15.54 8.20 -18.14
C ASP A 21 16.83 8.36 -17.32
N PHE A 22 16.94 7.73 -16.14
CA PHE A 22 18.13 7.72 -15.28
C PHE A 22 18.81 6.35 -15.26
N ILE A 23 20.07 6.30 -14.83
CA ILE A 23 20.73 5.05 -14.44
C ILE A 23 20.11 4.63 -13.11
N ARG A 24 19.54 3.43 -13.04
CA ARG A 24 18.81 2.96 -11.85
C ARG A 24 19.51 1.72 -11.26
N PRO A 25 19.91 1.73 -9.98
CA PRO A 25 20.52 0.55 -9.34
C PRO A 25 19.50 -0.57 -9.07
N ILE A 26 18.21 -0.22 -9.03
CA ILE A 26 17.07 -1.12 -8.84
C ILE A 26 15.91 -0.65 -9.72
N GLU A 27 14.91 -1.48 -9.93
CA GLU A 27 13.66 -1.05 -10.55
C GLU A 27 12.85 -0.20 -9.56
N PHE A 28 12.40 0.97 -10.00
CA PHE A 28 11.50 1.83 -9.23
C PHE A 28 10.13 1.74 -9.86
N THR A 29 9.17 1.12 -9.20
CA THR A 29 7.78 1.05 -9.69
C THR A 29 6.90 2.10 -9.03
N GLU A 30 5.80 2.45 -9.69
CA GLU A 30 4.79 3.33 -9.10
C GLU A 30 4.15 2.71 -7.86
N MET A 31 3.99 1.39 -7.82
CA MET A 31 3.46 0.68 -6.66
C MET A 31 4.36 0.83 -5.42
N ASP A 32 5.68 0.61 -5.55
CA ASP A 32 6.62 0.74 -4.42
C ASP A 32 6.67 2.18 -3.88
N ARG A 33 6.66 3.16 -4.79
CA ARG A 33 6.63 4.58 -4.40
C ARG A 33 5.35 4.91 -3.65
N HIS A 34 4.23 4.35 -4.10
CA HIS A 34 2.93 4.60 -3.48
C HIS A 34 2.83 3.95 -2.10
N ALA A 35 3.31 2.72 -1.95
CA ALA A 35 3.43 2.05 -0.66
C ALA A 35 4.21 2.90 0.36
N LEU A 36 5.42 3.34 -0.02
CA LEU A 36 6.27 4.17 0.84
C LEU A 36 5.59 5.50 1.19
N LYS A 37 4.91 6.12 0.22
CA LYS A 37 4.11 7.34 0.46
C LYS A 37 3.06 7.09 1.55
N MET A 38 2.31 5.98 1.49
CA MET A 38 1.24 5.69 2.44
C MET A 38 1.80 5.35 3.83
N MET A 39 2.89 4.60 3.91
CA MET A 39 3.57 4.32 5.19
C MET A 39 4.12 5.59 5.83
N ILE A 40 4.78 6.47 5.07
CA ILE A 40 5.21 7.79 5.59
C ILE A 40 4.00 8.59 6.06
N ALA A 41 2.92 8.64 5.27
CA ALA A 41 1.72 9.40 5.61
C ALA A 41 1.08 8.91 6.91
N TYR A 42 1.13 7.60 7.19
CA TYR A 42 0.71 7.03 8.47
C TYR A 42 1.49 7.61 9.64
N PHE A 43 2.82 7.48 9.65
CA PHE A 43 3.63 7.99 10.77
C PHE A 43 3.54 9.50 10.94
N LEU A 44 3.48 10.26 9.84
CA LEU A 44 3.27 11.70 9.90
C LEU A 44 1.89 12.08 10.44
N GLY A 45 0.86 11.29 10.12
CA GLY A 45 -0.48 11.45 10.69
C GLY A 45 -0.50 11.16 12.18
N LYS A 46 0.10 10.05 12.62
CA LYS A 46 0.24 9.71 14.04
C LYS A 46 0.95 10.81 14.82
N TYR A 47 2.04 11.34 14.26
CA TYR A 47 2.74 12.46 14.90
C TYR A 47 1.85 13.69 15.06
N GLU A 48 1.04 14.03 14.07
CA GLU A 48 0.12 15.18 14.15
C GLU A 48 -1.01 14.94 15.17
N GLU A 49 -1.51 13.71 15.31
CA GLU A 49 -2.45 13.34 16.38
C GLU A 49 -1.85 13.54 17.77
N GLU A 50 -0.57 13.18 17.96
CA GLU A 50 0.18 13.40 19.19
C GLU A 50 0.41 14.89 19.51
N GLN A 51 0.37 15.75 18.48
CA GLN A 51 0.37 17.21 18.66
C GLN A 51 -1.04 17.78 18.91
N GLY A 52 -2.06 16.93 19.08
CA GLY A 52 -3.45 17.32 19.34
C GLY A 52 -4.24 17.71 18.08
N ASN A 53 -3.72 17.43 16.88
CA ASN A 53 -4.45 17.66 15.63
C ASN A 53 -5.31 16.46 15.27
N ILE A 54 -6.36 16.67 14.47
CA ILE A 54 -7.25 15.59 14.03
C ILE A 54 -6.89 15.20 12.60
N ILE A 55 -6.64 13.91 12.38
CA ILE A 55 -6.40 13.32 11.05
C ILE A 55 -7.62 12.53 10.60
N ASP A 56 -8.12 12.88 9.43
CA ASP A 56 -9.13 12.06 8.75
C ASP A 56 -8.45 10.90 8.01
N TRP A 57 -8.36 9.76 8.69
CA TRP A 57 -7.71 8.56 8.15
C TRP A 57 -8.41 7.99 6.91
N ASN A 58 -9.75 8.06 6.86
CA ASN A 58 -10.50 7.55 5.71
C ASN A 58 -10.26 8.43 4.49
N GLN A 59 -10.26 9.75 4.65
CA GLN A 59 -9.87 10.66 3.58
C GLN A 59 -8.41 10.45 3.14
N LEU A 60 -7.49 10.17 4.09
CA LEU A 60 -6.08 9.90 3.77
C LEU A 60 -5.96 8.67 2.87
N ILE A 61 -6.66 7.58 3.21
CA ILE A 61 -6.67 6.31 2.49
C ILE A 61 -7.32 6.51 1.11
N GLU A 62 -8.53 7.05 1.06
CA GLU A 62 -9.26 7.33 -0.19
C GLU A 62 -8.43 8.18 -1.14
N SER A 63 -7.89 9.30 -0.66
CA SER A 63 -7.07 10.21 -1.46
C SER A 63 -5.76 9.57 -1.93
N GLY A 64 -5.15 8.73 -1.08
CA GLY A 64 -4.00 7.91 -1.44
C GLY A 64 -4.33 6.97 -2.60
N PHE A 65 -5.36 6.16 -2.41
CA PHE A 65 -5.84 5.22 -3.41
C PHE A 65 -6.21 5.90 -4.75
N PHE A 66 -6.92 7.03 -4.71
CA PHE A 66 -7.25 7.82 -5.90
C PHE A 66 -6.03 8.39 -6.61
N ASP A 67 -5.01 8.84 -5.87
CA ASP A 67 -3.74 9.23 -6.45
C ASP A 67 -3.07 8.05 -7.21
N LEU A 68 -3.18 6.83 -6.69
CA LEU A 68 -2.65 5.63 -7.37
C LEU A 68 -3.41 5.33 -8.66
N LEU A 69 -4.76 5.30 -8.62
CA LEU A 69 -5.57 5.08 -9.81
C LEU A 69 -5.31 6.15 -10.90
N LYS A 70 -5.19 7.42 -10.51
CA LYS A 70 -4.81 8.48 -11.45
C LYS A 70 -3.46 8.22 -12.11
N LYS A 71 -2.48 7.71 -11.34
CA LYS A 71 -1.14 7.42 -11.86
C LYS A 71 -1.13 6.25 -12.82
N ILE A 72 -1.95 5.24 -12.56
CA ILE A 72 -2.11 4.09 -13.43
C ILE A 72 -2.76 4.48 -14.76
N SER A 73 -3.83 5.26 -14.72
CA SER A 73 -4.53 5.72 -15.94
C SER A 73 -3.73 6.73 -16.78
N LEU A 74 -2.86 7.53 -16.17
CA LEU A 74 -2.04 8.54 -16.85
C LEU A 74 -0.56 8.12 -17.00
N SER A 75 -0.29 6.83 -17.01
CA SER A 75 1.04 6.22 -17.03
C SER A 75 1.98 6.79 -18.10
N ASP A 76 1.47 7.05 -19.30
CA ASP A 76 2.25 7.52 -20.45
C ASP A 76 2.64 9.01 -20.37
N ILE A 77 2.10 9.76 -19.40
CA ILE A 77 2.37 11.19 -19.28
C ILE A 77 3.34 11.44 -18.13
N LYS A 78 4.60 11.76 -18.47
CA LYS A 78 5.61 12.18 -17.49
C LYS A 78 5.12 13.39 -16.68
N SER A 79 5.39 13.38 -15.37
CA SER A 79 4.97 14.42 -14.42
C SER A 79 5.28 15.88 -14.85
N PRO A 80 6.46 16.21 -15.42
CA PRO A 80 6.72 17.55 -15.94
C PRO A 80 5.79 17.98 -17.07
N VAL A 81 5.40 17.05 -17.95
CA VAL A 81 4.46 17.31 -19.05
C VAL A 81 3.07 17.55 -18.50
N ALA A 82 2.57 16.67 -17.61
CA ALA A 82 1.27 16.85 -16.96
C ALA A 82 1.16 18.22 -16.24
N LYS A 83 2.22 18.65 -15.55
CA LYS A 83 2.27 19.98 -14.90
C LYS A 83 2.20 21.12 -15.91
N ARG A 84 2.89 21.00 -17.05
CA ARG A 84 2.83 22.01 -18.13
C ARG A 84 1.43 22.07 -18.75
N ILE A 85 0.77 20.93 -18.98
CA ILE A 85 -0.61 20.87 -19.46
C ILE A 85 -1.55 21.56 -18.47
N LYS A 86 -1.44 21.25 -17.16
CA LYS A 86 -2.25 21.88 -16.12
C LYS A 86 -2.12 23.41 -16.13
N LEU A 87 -0.89 23.93 -16.25
CA LEU A 87 -0.62 25.37 -16.19
C LEU A 87 -0.98 26.12 -17.50
N LYS A 88 -0.70 25.51 -18.66
CA LYS A 88 -0.89 26.17 -19.96
C LYS A 88 -2.27 25.93 -20.58
N ASN A 89 -2.90 24.79 -20.27
CA ASN A 89 -4.15 24.33 -20.89
C ASN A 89 -5.07 23.71 -19.82
N PRO A 90 -5.62 24.52 -18.89
CA PRO A 90 -6.42 24.02 -17.77
C PRO A 90 -7.67 23.26 -18.23
N THR A 91 -8.32 23.69 -19.31
CA THR A 91 -9.47 22.99 -19.90
C THR A 91 -9.09 21.59 -20.40
N ALA A 92 -7.98 21.48 -21.14
CA ALA A 92 -7.47 20.19 -21.61
C ALA A 92 -7.05 19.28 -20.44
N TYR A 93 -6.49 19.84 -19.37
CA TYR A 93 -6.17 19.09 -18.15
C TYR A 93 -7.42 18.55 -17.46
N LYS A 94 -8.54 19.29 -17.46
CA LYS A 94 -9.82 18.82 -16.93
C LYS A 94 -10.39 17.68 -17.77
N GLU A 95 -10.37 17.78 -19.09
CA GLU A 95 -10.81 16.70 -19.99
C GLU A 95 -9.91 15.45 -19.86
N LEU A 96 -8.60 15.63 -19.71
CA LEU A 96 -7.67 14.52 -19.43
C LEU A 96 -8.03 13.80 -18.12
N ASN A 97 -8.36 14.55 -17.07
CA ASN A 97 -8.77 13.98 -15.78
C ASN A 97 -10.13 13.26 -15.88
N LYS A 98 -11.07 13.76 -16.69
CA LYS A 98 -12.34 13.07 -16.97
C LYS A 98 -12.11 11.76 -17.70
N TRP A 99 -11.26 11.76 -18.73
CA TRP A 99 -10.88 10.55 -19.45
C TRP A 99 -10.20 9.53 -18.52
N ALA A 100 -9.30 9.98 -17.65
CA ALA A 100 -8.61 9.13 -16.68
C ALA A 100 -9.59 8.47 -15.70
N THR A 101 -10.53 9.25 -15.16
CA THR A 101 -11.52 8.73 -14.19
C THR A 101 -12.51 7.77 -14.84
N ALA A 102 -13.02 8.08 -16.04
CA ALA A 102 -14.00 7.24 -16.75
C ALA A 102 -13.54 5.79 -16.98
N GLN A 103 -12.23 5.52 -17.05
CA GLN A 103 -11.69 4.16 -17.15
C GLN A 103 -12.05 3.26 -15.95
N TYR A 104 -12.43 3.85 -14.81
CA TYR A 104 -12.73 3.13 -13.56
C TYR A 104 -14.22 2.98 -13.27
N GLU A 105 -15.10 3.59 -14.08
CA GLU A 105 -16.56 3.56 -13.87
C GLU A 105 -17.11 2.13 -13.86
N VAL A 106 -16.57 1.26 -14.72
CA VAL A 106 -16.97 -0.14 -14.84
C VAL A 106 -16.46 -1.03 -13.70
N TYR A 107 -15.53 -0.52 -12.88
CA TYR A 107 -14.83 -1.30 -11.86
C TYR A 107 -15.26 -0.95 -10.43
N LEU A 108 -15.34 0.34 -10.14
CA LEU A 108 -15.69 0.87 -8.82
C LEU A 108 -17.20 0.88 -8.63
N ASP A 109 -17.66 0.76 -7.38
CA ASP A 109 -19.06 1.04 -7.06
C ASP A 109 -19.37 2.53 -7.26
N LYS A 110 -20.66 2.85 -7.39
CA LYS A 110 -21.12 4.20 -7.68
C LYS A 110 -20.63 5.25 -6.67
N ASN A 111 -20.65 4.94 -5.37
CA ASN A 111 -20.27 5.88 -4.32
C ASN A 111 -18.76 6.16 -4.36
N LEU A 112 -17.94 5.10 -4.43
CA LEU A 112 -16.49 5.26 -4.51
C LEU A 112 -16.06 5.92 -5.82
N PHE A 113 -16.75 5.64 -6.93
CA PHE A 113 -16.51 6.30 -8.21
C PHE A 113 -16.83 7.80 -8.16
N GLU A 114 -17.97 8.20 -7.58
CA GLU A 114 -18.32 9.61 -7.39
C GLU A 114 -17.27 10.34 -6.52
N LYS A 115 -16.83 9.73 -5.42
CA LYS A 115 -15.73 10.26 -4.59
C LYS A 115 -14.44 10.42 -5.39
N PHE A 116 -14.08 9.42 -6.20
CA PHE A 116 -12.90 9.47 -7.06
C PHE A 116 -12.98 10.58 -8.09
N GLN A 117 -14.12 10.72 -8.78
CA GLN A 117 -14.35 11.80 -9.75
C GLN A 117 -14.22 13.17 -9.10
N ASN A 118 -14.90 13.39 -7.97
CA ASN A 118 -14.84 14.66 -7.24
C ASN A 118 -13.41 14.99 -6.81
N TYR A 119 -12.68 14.02 -6.25
CA TYR A 119 -11.28 14.20 -5.84
C TYR A 119 -10.35 14.62 -6.99
N ILE A 120 -10.60 14.10 -8.20
CA ILE A 120 -9.72 14.30 -9.35
C ILE A 120 -10.09 15.54 -10.19
N LEU A 121 -11.38 15.85 -10.27
CA LEU A 121 -11.92 16.92 -11.10
C LEU A 121 -12.04 18.26 -10.37
N ASP A 122 -12.28 18.22 -9.07
CA ASP A 122 -12.44 19.42 -8.25
C ASP A 122 -11.12 19.80 -7.57
N GLU A 123 -11.03 21.03 -7.07
CA GLU A 123 -9.90 21.40 -6.22
C GLU A 123 -10.13 20.81 -4.81
N PRO A 124 -9.29 19.87 -4.37
CA PRO A 124 -9.50 19.24 -3.09
C PRO A 124 -9.25 20.25 -1.96
N ILE A 125 -10.11 20.20 -0.93
CA ILE A 125 -10.02 21.06 0.26
C ILE A 125 -8.62 20.95 0.86
N ASN A 126 -7.92 22.08 1.02
CA ASN A 126 -6.54 22.10 1.51
C ASN A 126 -6.45 21.95 3.04
N ASN A 127 -6.97 20.85 3.57
CA ASN A 127 -6.95 20.50 4.99
C ASN A 127 -5.61 19.85 5.41
N LEU A 128 -5.47 19.56 6.71
CA LEU A 128 -4.26 18.97 7.28
C LEU A 128 -3.96 17.58 6.69
N THR A 129 -4.95 16.68 6.65
CA THR A 129 -4.84 15.33 6.07
C THR A 129 -4.22 15.35 4.68
N LEU A 130 -4.72 16.18 3.76
CA LEU A 130 -4.19 16.24 2.40
C LEU A 130 -2.82 16.91 2.33
N LYS A 131 -2.49 17.80 3.26
CA LYS A 131 -1.13 18.36 3.36
C LYS A 131 -0.14 17.29 3.81
N ILE A 132 -0.49 16.42 4.75
CA ILE A 132 0.34 15.28 5.17
C ILE A 132 0.56 14.31 4.01
N LEU A 133 -0.50 13.95 3.29
CA LEU A 133 -0.40 13.07 2.13
C LEU A 133 0.50 13.66 1.02
N LYS A 134 0.40 14.97 0.76
CA LYS A 134 1.26 15.68 -0.20
C LYS A 134 2.71 15.77 0.29
N LEU A 135 2.93 15.99 1.58
CA LEU A 135 4.26 16.00 2.19
C LEU A 135 4.92 14.62 2.03
N ALA A 136 4.21 13.55 2.40
CA ALA A 136 4.66 12.17 2.24
C ALA A 136 4.97 11.83 0.77
N HIS A 137 4.13 12.27 -0.17
CA HIS A 137 4.38 12.08 -1.61
C HIS A 137 5.68 12.74 -2.08
N LYS A 138 5.96 13.96 -1.62
CA LYS A 138 7.18 14.68 -1.97
C LYS A 138 8.41 14.03 -1.35
N TYR A 139 8.29 13.61 -0.09
CA TYR A 139 9.39 12.97 0.61
C TYR A 139 9.71 11.59 0.03
N SER A 140 8.72 10.78 -0.31
CA SER A 140 8.96 9.48 -0.96
C SER A 140 9.66 9.65 -2.32
N THR A 141 9.36 10.73 -3.04
CA THR A 141 10.07 11.08 -4.29
C THR A 141 11.51 11.55 -4.03
N LYS A 142 11.76 12.31 -2.96
CA LYS A 142 13.12 12.73 -2.55
C LYS A 142 14.00 11.51 -2.29
N ILE A 143 13.49 10.53 -1.54
CA ILE A 143 14.20 9.29 -1.21
C ILE A 143 14.67 8.56 -2.48
N GLU A 144 13.79 8.37 -3.47
CA GLU A 144 14.16 7.71 -4.73
C GLU A 144 15.30 8.46 -5.44
N LEU A 145 15.26 9.79 -5.46
CA LEU A 145 16.30 10.60 -6.09
C LEU A 145 17.62 10.58 -5.31
N GLU A 146 17.58 10.47 -3.99
CA GLU A 146 18.79 10.29 -3.17
C GLU A 146 19.48 8.95 -3.47
N ILE A 147 18.71 7.90 -3.77
CA ILE A 147 19.27 6.63 -4.27
C ILE A 147 19.88 6.82 -5.66
N LEU A 148 19.14 7.46 -6.58
CA LEU A 148 19.60 7.68 -7.97
C LEU A 148 20.85 8.56 -8.04
N LYS A 149 20.98 9.54 -7.14
CA LYS A 149 22.13 10.46 -7.09
C LYS A 149 23.46 9.72 -7.00
N LYS A 150 23.51 8.57 -6.31
CA LYS A 150 24.74 7.78 -6.16
C LYS A 150 25.30 7.22 -7.48
N GLN A 151 24.48 7.11 -8.52
CA GLN A 151 24.81 6.47 -9.80
C GLN A 151 24.63 7.38 -11.02
N ASN A 152 24.22 8.63 -10.83
CA ASN A 152 23.97 9.58 -11.90
C ASN A 152 24.79 10.86 -11.68
N LEU A 153 25.03 11.60 -12.76
CA LEU A 153 25.72 12.90 -12.68
C LEU A 153 24.89 13.91 -11.87
N ASP A 154 25.58 14.69 -11.04
CA ASP A 154 24.97 15.68 -10.15
C ASP A 154 24.13 16.71 -10.93
N ASP A 155 24.61 17.17 -12.09
CA ASP A 155 23.92 18.15 -12.95
C ASP A 155 22.55 17.65 -13.48
N ARG A 156 22.33 16.33 -13.53
CA ARG A 156 21.05 15.74 -13.91
C ARG A 156 20.09 15.62 -12.74
N VAL A 157 20.59 15.30 -11.55
CA VAL A 157 19.76 14.97 -10.37
C VAL A 157 19.50 16.19 -9.50
N ASP A 158 20.52 17.02 -9.25
CA ASP A 158 20.46 18.16 -8.34
C ASP A 158 19.38 19.19 -8.69
N PRO A 159 19.13 19.55 -9.96
CA PRO A 159 18.03 20.47 -10.29
C PRO A 159 16.67 19.92 -9.87
N ILE A 160 16.47 18.60 -9.94
CA ILE A 160 15.22 17.94 -9.55
C ILE A 160 15.12 17.87 -8.03
N LEU A 161 16.20 17.47 -7.35
CA LEU A 161 16.27 17.47 -5.89
C LEU A 161 16.01 18.85 -5.29
N ASN A 162 16.66 19.89 -5.81
CA ASN A 162 16.46 21.28 -5.37
C ASN A 162 15.01 21.73 -5.55
N LYS A 163 14.37 21.33 -6.66
CA LYS A 163 12.95 21.60 -6.87
C LYS A 163 12.06 20.88 -5.85
N ILE A 164 12.37 19.64 -5.51
CA ILE A 164 11.63 18.88 -4.50
C ILE A 164 11.85 19.47 -3.11
N PHE A 165 13.07 19.88 -2.77
CA PHE A 165 13.36 20.60 -1.54
C PHE A 165 12.52 21.88 -1.43
N ASN A 166 12.48 22.69 -2.49
CA ASN A 166 11.63 23.89 -2.54
C ASN A 166 10.13 23.60 -2.46
N ASP A 167 9.68 22.45 -2.98
CA ASP A 167 8.29 22.02 -2.82
C ASP A 167 8.01 21.55 -1.37
N LEU A 168 8.98 20.90 -0.71
CA LEU A 168 8.89 20.43 0.67
C LEU A 168 8.85 21.59 1.67
N THR A 169 9.63 22.65 1.47
CA THR A 169 9.64 23.82 2.38
C THR A 169 8.30 24.55 2.47
N ARG A 170 7.38 24.33 1.52
CA ARG A 170 5.99 24.82 1.60
C ARG A 170 5.22 24.23 2.78
N PHE A 171 5.67 23.12 3.33
CA PHE A 171 5.08 22.43 4.48
C PHE A 171 5.79 22.77 5.80
N LYS A 172 6.74 23.71 5.83
CA LYS A 172 7.55 24.05 7.01
C LYS A 172 6.78 24.42 8.28
N ASN A 173 5.52 24.81 8.12
CA ASN A 173 4.63 25.18 9.22
C ASN A 173 3.94 23.97 9.88
N LEU A 174 3.98 22.79 9.26
CA LEU A 174 3.43 21.57 9.85
C LEU A 174 4.37 21.02 10.92
N ALA A 175 3.81 20.43 11.96
CA ALA A 175 4.61 19.73 12.96
C ALA A 175 5.29 18.51 12.30
N SER A 176 4.53 17.79 11.47
CA SER A 176 5.00 16.63 10.71
C SER A 176 6.21 16.93 9.83
N TYR A 177 6.35 18.15 9.30
CA TYR A 177 7.52 18.55 8.52
C TYR A 177 8.78 18.63 9.38
N LYS A 178 8.68 19.18 10.59
CA LYS A 178 9.82 19.27 11.51
C LYS A 178 10.26 17.87 11.93
N PHE A 179 9.31 17.03 12.34
CA PHE A 179 9.55 15.62 12.65
C PHE A 179 10.27 14.91 11.47
N LEU A 180 9.72 14.98 10.27
CA LEU A 180 10.27 14.39 9.05
C LEU A 180 11.71 14.80 8.73
N THR A 181 12.11 16.04 9.06
CA THR A 181 13.40 16.62 8.66
C THR A 181 14.46 16.63 9.76
N GLN A 182 14.07 16.43 11.02
CA GLN A 182 14.95 16.59 12.18
C GLN A 182 15.04 15.33 13.04
N ASN A 183 14.10 14.39 12.89
CA ASN A 183 14.07 13.18 13.70
C ASN A 183 14.95 12.07 13.07
N LYS A 184 16.00 11.68 13.80
CA LYS A 184 16.94 10.63 13.37
C LYS A 184 16.34 9.22 13.44
N ASN A 185 15.49 8.95 14.43
CA ASN A 185 14.80 7.66 14.54
C ASN A 185 13.88 7.46 13.33
N PHE A 186 13.13 8.50 12.97
CA PHE A 186 12.28 8.46 11.79
C PHE A 186 13.07 8.30 10.49
N GLU A 187 14.23 8.98 10.36
CA GLU A 187 15.12 8.76 9.22
C GLU A 187 15.56 7.30 9.11
N GLU A 188 15.90 6.66 10.23
CA GLU A 188 16.32 5.26 10.29
C GLU A 188 15.15 4.30 10.00
N LEU A 189 13.98 4.54 10.58
CA LEU A 189 12.75 3.79 10.29
C LEU A 189 12.44 3.78 8.79
N ILE A 190 12.58 4.93 8.12
CA ILE A 190 12.38 5.01 6.67
C ILE A 190 13.43 4.23 5.89
N LYS A 191 14.69 4.14 6.36
CA LYS A 191 15.70 3.27 5.72
C LYS A 191 15.34 1.80 5.89
N ILE A 192 14.89 1.39 7.07
CA ILE A 192 14.45 0.01 7.34
C ILE A 192 13.26 -0.35 6.45
N ILE A 193 12.21 0.47 6.40
CA ILE A 193 11.04 0.26 5.52
C ILE A 193 11.46 0.13 4.04
N GLN A 194 12.51 0.85 3.61
CA GLN A 194 13.00 0.72 2.24
C GLN A 194 13.61 -0.64 1.93
N TYR A 195 14.03 -1.44 2.90
CA TYR A 195 14.49 -2.80 2.62
C TYR A 195 13.41 -3.67 1.98
N LEU A 196 12.13 -3.43 2.28
CA LEU A 196 11.00 -4.09 1.60
C LEU A 196 10.97 -3.82 0.09
N ARG A 197 11.51 -2.68 -0.37
CA ARG A 197 11.62 -2.35 -1.79
C ARG A 197 12.64 -3.21 -2.51
N TYR A 198 13.69 -3.61 -1.80
CA TYR A 198 14.83 -4.33 -2.39
C TYR A 198 14.61 -5.85 -2.40
N GLN A 199 13.61 -6.32 -1.65
CA GLN A 199 13.24 -7.72 -1.57
C GLN A 199 12.26 -8.05 -2.70
N GLU A 200 12.74 -8.77 -3.72
CA GLU A 200 11.89 -9.30 -4.79
C GLU A 200 11.13 -10.53 -4.31
N ARG A 201 9.81 -10.54 -4.49
CA ARG A 201 8.99 -11.73 -4.24
C ARG A 201 9.24 -12.78 -5.32
N TRP A 202 9.04 -14.05 -4.96
CA TRP A 202 9.34 -15.21 -5.82
C TRP A 202 10.82 -15.34 -6.19
N ASN A 203 11.74 -15.08 -5.26
CA ASN A 203 13.19 -15.09 -5.49
C ASN A 203 13.76 -16.39 -6.11
N GLN A 204 13.03 -17.52 -6.06
CA GLN A 204 13.39 -18.80 -6.68
C GLN A 204 12.77 -19.04 -8.07
N SER A 205 11.94 -18.13 -8.57
CA SER A 205 11.29 -18.25 -9.88
C SER A 205 11.31 -16.91 -10.61
N PRO A 206 11.89 -16.83 -11.83
CA PRO A 206 11.78 -15.61 -12.62
C PRO A 206 10.30 -15.28 -12.86
N ARG A 207 9.95 -13.99 -12.78
CA ARG A 207 8.57 -13.50 -12.84
C ARG A 207 8.51 -12.12 -13.49
N VAL A 208 7.46 -11.85 -14.27
CA VAL A 208 7.21 -10.55 -14.90
C VAL A 208 5.75 -10.11 -14.68
N PRO A 209 5.50 -8.81 -14.39
CA PRO A 209 6.46 -7.83 -13.87
C PRO A 209 6.98 -8.27 -12.50
N ARG A 210 8.23 -7.90 -12.17
CA ARG A 210 8.77 -8.10 -10.82
C ARG A 210 7.96 -7.28 -9.80
N THR A 211 7.87 -7.77 -8.58
CA THR A 211 7.14 -7.14 -7.46
C THR A 211 8.07 -7.20 -6.26
N SER A 212 8.21 -6.06 -5.60
CA SER A 212 8.88 -6.02 -4.31
C SER A 212 7.87 -6.34 -3.20
N VAL A 213 8.36 -6.70 -2.02
CA VAL A 213 7.51 -6.82 -0.81
C VAL A 213 6.77 -5.50 -0.55
N LEU A 214 7.47 -4.36 -0.66
CA LEU A 214 6.86 -3.04 -0.44
C LEU A 214 5.69 -2.75 -1.39
N GLY A 215 5.88 -3.02 -2.68
CA GLY A 215 4.83 -2.83 -3.68
C GLY A 215 3.68 -3.82 -3.49
N HIS A 216 3.99 -5.07 -3.11
CA HIS A 216 2.99 -6.07 -2.75
C HIS A 216 2.09 -5.59 -1.60
N SER A 217 2.65 -5.05 -0.52
CA SER A 217 1.84 -4.55 0.61
C SER A 217 0.85 -3.46 0.19
N MET A 218 1.21 -2.57 -0.74
CA MET A 218 0.28 -1.57 -1.27
C MET A 218 -0.81 -2.18 -2.16
N TYR A 219 -0.47 -3.20 -2.93
CA TYR A 219 -1.47 -3.91 -3.73
C TYR A 219 -2.48 -4.62 -2.81
N VAL A 220 -2.01 -5.36 -1.80
CA VAL A 220 -2.87 -5.99 -0.77
C VAL A 220 -3.73 -4.96 -0.05
N ALA A 221 -3.16 -3.85 0.40
CA ALA A 221 -3.91 -2.77 1.06
C ALA A 221 -4.99 -2.16 0.15
N SER A 222 -4.70 -2.00 -1.14
CA SER A 222 -5.67 -1.52 -2.12
C SER A 222 -6.84 -2.49 -2.33
N LEU A 223 -6.56 -3.80 -2.39
CA LEU A 223 -7.60 -4.82 -2.49
C LEU A 223 -8.46 -4.87 -1.22
N THR A 224 -7.82 -4.86 -0.05
CA THR A 224 -8.47 -4.85 1.25
C THR A 224 -9.37 -3.61 1.42
N PHE A 225 -8.95 -2.44 0.95
CA PHE A 225 -9.78 -1.24 0.94
C PHE A 225 -11.04 -1.39 0.09
N ILE A 226 -10.91 -1.95 -1.12
CA ILE A 226 -12.07 -2.18 -2.01
C ILE A 226 -13.03 -3.21 -1.41
N ILE A 227 -12.52 -4.25 -0.76
CA ILE A 227 -13.37 -5.21 -0.06
C ILE A 227 -14.06 -4.54 1.13
N SER A 228 -13.34 -3.79 1.96
CA SER A 228 -13.91 -3.13 3.14
C SER A 228 -15.01 -2.13 2.76
N THR A 229 -14.81 -1.35 1.70
CA THR A 229 -15.86 -0.46 1.16
C THR A 229 -17.06 -1.24 0.63
N SER A 230 -16.85 -2.39 -0.02
CA SER A 230 -17.95 -3.25 -0.49
C SER A 230 -18.81 -3.85 0.63
N LEU A 231 -18.20 -4.05 1.80
CA LEU A 231 -18.85 -4.54 3.01
C LEU A 231 -19.62 -3.45 3.76
N ASN A 232 -19.55 -2.19 3.29
CA ASN A 232 -20.00 -1.02 4.05
C ASN A 232 -19.38 -1.02 5.46
N ALA A 233 -18.08 -1.29 5.53
CA ALA A 233 -17.35 -1.31 6.79
C ALA A 233 -17.40 0.06 7.49
N SER A 234 -17.40 0.05 8.83
CA SER A 234 -17.28 1.27 9.63
C SER A 234 -15.95 2.01 9.37
N GLN A 235 -15.86 3.27 9.77
CA GLN A 235 -14.70 4.11 9.49
C GLN A 235 -13.43 3.59 10.17
N SER A 236 -13.52 3.10 11.41
CA SER A 236 -12.40 2.49 12.12
C SER A 236 -11.98 1.17 11.48
N ARG A 237 -12.96 0.35 11.06
CA ARG A 237 -12.72 -0.92 10.37
C ARG A 237 -12.01 -0.73 9.03
N ILE A 238 -12.43 0.22 8.19
CA ILE A 238 -11.75 0.55 6.92
C ILE A 238 -10.29 0.96 7.18
N ARG A 239 -10.08 1.87 8.15
CA ARG A 239 -8.75 2.34 8.54
C ARG A 239 -7.85 1.18 8.95
N ASN A 240 -8.32 0.38 9.90
CA ASN A 240 -7.49 -0.66 10.48
C ASN A 240 -7.19 -1.77 9.48
N ASN A 241 -8.17 -2.16 8.66
CA ASN A 241 -7.97 -3.14 7.59
C ASN A 241 -6.93 -2.67 6.58
N PHE A 242 -7.01 -1.41 6.14
CA PHE A 242 -6.04 -0.85 5.19
C PHE A 242 -4.63 -0.84 5.76
N PHE A 243 -4.45 -0.37 7.00
CA PHE A 243 -3.11 -0.29 7.60
C PHE A 243 -2.57 -1.65 8.04
N THR A 244 -3.44 -2.57 8.49
CA THR A 244 -3.05 -3.99 8.70
C THR A 244 -2.52 -4.57 7.41
N ALA A 245 -3.25 -4.42 6.29
CA ALA A 245 -2.78 -4.86 4.98
C ALA A 245 -1.51 -4.14 4.49
N LEU A 246 -1.34 -2.84 4.79
CA LEU A 246 -0.16 -2.09 4.39
C LEU A 246 1.09 -2.51 5.16
N PHE A 247 0.96 -2.87 6.44
CA PHE A 247 2.07 -3.20 7.33
C PHE A 247 2.24 -4.71 7.60
N HIS A 248 1.43 -5.57 6.99
CA HIS A 248 1.42 -7.02 7.25
C HIS A 248 2.80 -7.67 7.07
N ASP A 249 3.56 -7.24 6.05
CA ASP A 249 4.93 -7.72 5.77
C ASP A 249 6.02 -6.79 6.36
N LEU A 250 5.69 -5.83 7.23
CA LEU A 250 6.67 -4.86 7.75
C LEU A 250 7.87 -5.55 8.42
N MET A 251 7.62 -6.67 9.09
CA MET A 251 8.63 -7.46 9.79
C MET A 251 9.71 -8.00 8.85
N GLU A 252 9.38 -8.26 7.57
CA GLU A 252 10.34 -8.71 6.56
C GLU A 252 11.46 -7.69 6.31
N SER A 253 11.26 -6.41 6.67
CA SER A 253 12.26 -5.36 6.54
C SER A 253 13.53 -5.65 7.36
N VAL A 254 13.38 -6.31 8.51
CA VAL A 254 14.48 -6.64 9.43
C VAL A 254 14.83 -8.12 9.41
N THR A 255 13.86 -9.00 9.22
CA THR A 255 14.11 -10.46 9.28
C THR A 255 14.66 -11.03 7.99
N ARG A 256 14.43 -10.36 6.85
CA ARG A 256 14.76 -10.78 5.48
C ARG A 256 14.10 -12.13 5.14
N ASP A 257 13.10 -12.08 4.26
CA ASP A 257 12.16 -13.17 3.91
C ASP A 257 12.66 -14.62 4.15
N ILE A 258 11.98 -15.33 5.07
CA ILE A 258 12.05 -16.79 5.20
C ILE A 258 10.89 -17.39 4.39
N ILE A 259 11.21 -17.96 3.23
CA ILE A 259 10.21 -18.49 2.30
C ILE A 259 9.25 -19.53 2.94
N SER A 260 7.96 -19.49 2.56
CA SER A 260 6.90 -20.31 3.16
C SER A 260 7.16 -21.84 3.21
N PRO A 261 7.82 -22.48 2.21
CA PRO A 261 8.15 -23.90 2.29
C PRO A 261 9.09 -24.24 3.47
N VAL A 262 9.99 -23.32 3.83
CA VAL A 262 10.89 -23.48 4.97
C VAL A 262 10.13 -23.24 6.27
N LYS A 263 9.24 -22.23 6.33
CA LYS A 263 8.41 -21.96 7.52
C LYS A 263 7.59 -23.19 7.96
N ARG A 264 7.18 -24.07 7.03
CA ARG A 264 6.36 -25.27 7.30
C ARG A 264 7.15 -26.58 7.33
N ALA A 265 8.48 -26.54 7.42
CA ALA A 265 9.30 -27.74 7.36
C ALA A 265 9.09 -28.68 8.57
N THR A 266 8.73 -28.14 9.74
CA THR A 266 8.35 -28.91 10.93
C THR A 266 7.12 -28.30 11.59
N LEU A 267 6.53 -29.01 12.56
CA LEU A 267 5.38 -28.51 13.33
C LEU A 267 5.75 -27.33 14.25
N GLU A 268 6.99 -27.28 14.74
CA GLU A 268 7.45 -26.29 15.74
C GLU A 268 8.14 -25.07 15.11
N LEU A 269 8.67 -25.22 13.89
CA LEU A 269 9.44 -24.17 13.21
C LEU A 269 8.65 -22.87 12.94
N PRO A 270 7.33 -22.89 12.63
CA PRO A 270 6.55 -21.65 12.50
C PRO A 270 6.60 -20.78 13.75
N ASP A 271 6.41 -21.37 14.93
CA ASP A 271 6.38 -20.64 16.20
C ASP A 271 7.77 -20.13 16.59
N ILE A 272 8.81 -20.93 16.33
CA ILE A 272 10.21 -20.52 16.53
C ILE A 272 10.55 -19.32 15.64
N ILE A 273 10.20 -19.39 14.35
CA ILE A 273 10.45 -18.29 13.42
C ILE A 273 9.70 -17.04 13.88
N LYS A 274 8.42 -17.16 14.26
CA LYS A 274 7.64 -16.02 14.75
C LYS A 274 8.28 -15.36 15.98
N ASN A 275 8.78 -16.15 16.93
CA ASN A 275 9.49 -15.62 18.10
C ASN A 275 10.78 -14.89 17.71
N ILE A 276 11.57 -15.45 16.79
CA ILE A 276 12.79 -14.79 16.28
C ILE A 276 12.44 -13.50 15.53
N GLU A 277 11.38 -13.51 14.70
CA GLU A 277 10.91 -12.33 13.97
C GLU A 277 10.52 -11.20 14.95
N ASN A 278 9.85 -11.55 16.05
CA ASN A 278 9.51 -10.60 17.11
C ASN A 278 10.73 -10.07 17.86
N GLU A 279 11.68 -10.93 18.23
CA GLU A 279 12.92 -10.52 18.91
C GLU A 279 13.73 -9.55 18.04
N ILE A 280 13.91 -9.87 16.76
CA ILE A 280 14.62 -8.99 15.81
C ILE A 280 13.88 -7.65 15.67
N ALA A 281 12.56 -7.63 15.63
CA ALA A 281 11.82 -6.38 15.51
C ALA A 281 11.92 -5.50 16.77
N GLU A 282 11.91 -6.10 17.97
CA GLU A 282 12.14 -5.37 19.23
C GLU A 282 13.54 -4.72 19.27
N GLU A 283 14.53 -5.32 18.62
CA GLU A 283 15.91 -4.81 18.58
C GLU A 283 16.18 -3.84 17.41
N GLU A 284 15.67 -4.14 16.21
CA GLU A 284 16.09 -3.49 14.97
C GLU A 284 15.00 -2.63 14.31
N LEU A 285 13.73 -2.73 14.69
CA LEU A 285 12.62 -1.97 14.08
C LEU A 285 11.93 -1.03 15.07
N TYR A 286 11.36 -1.59 16.14
CA TYR A 286 10.53 -0.88 17.10
C TYR A 286 11.23 0.29 17.82
N PRO A 287 12.55 0.23 18.13
CA PRO A 287 13.25 1.36 18.74
C PRO A 287 13.24 2.65 17.90
N PHE A 288 12.94 2.55 16.61
CA PHE A 288 12.89 3.68 15.68
C PHE A 288 11.46 4.21 15.46
N ILE A 289 10.44 3.60 16.07
CA ILE A 289 9.04 4.01 15.97
C ILE A 289 8.67 4.85 17.19
N ASP A 290 8.82 6.17 17.05
CA ASP A 290 8.51 7.10 18.15
C ASP A 290 7.00 7.20 18.44
N TYR A 291 6.15 6.99 17.43
CA TYR A 291 4.69 7.21 17.52
C TYR A 291 3.90 6.12 16.79
N GLY A 292 2.81 5.67 17.42
CA GLY A 292 1.94 4.64 16.87
C GLY A 292 2.48 3.21 16.97
N LEU A 293 3.46 2.95 17.84
CA LEU A 293 4.07 1.63 18.02
C LEU A 293 3.03 0.55 18.36
N ASP A 294 2.10 0.82 19.28
CA ASP A 294 1.05 -0.14 19.66
C ASP A 294 0.19 -0.55 18.47
N GLU A 295 -0.13 0.41 17.59
CA GLU A 295 -0.89 0.15 16.37
C GLU A 295 -0.05 -0.59 15.33
N ILE A 296 1.25 -0.29 15.21
CA ILE A 296 2.15 -1.05 14.31
C ILE A 296 2.24 -2.51 14.77
N LYS A 297 2.48 -2.77 16.05
CA LYS A 297 2.49 -4.14 16.61
C LYS A 297 1.17 -4.84 16.34
N LEU A 298 0.06 -4.14 16.55
CA LEU A 298 -1.27 -4.64 16.22
C LEU A 298 -1.36 -5.03 14.74
N PHE A 299 -0.90 -4.18 13.83
CA PHE A 299 -1.00 -4.38 12.38
C PHE A 299 -0.05 -5.45 11.81
N SER A 300 1.07 -5.76 12.48
CA SER A 300 2.13 -6.63 11.91
C SER A 300 2.40 -7.94 12.64
N GLU A 301 1.94 -8.16 13.88
CA GLU A 301 2.25 -9.39 14.64
C GLU A 301 1.20 -10.51 14.51
N ASN A 302 -0.07 -10.12 14.29
CA ASN A 302 -1.22 -11.02 14.10
C ASN A 302 -2.13 -10.48 12.98
N GLU A 303 -1.48 -10.10 11.88
CA GLU A 303 -2.02 -9.43 10.70
C GLU A 303 -3.17 -10.18 10.01
N PHE A 304 -3.22 -11.51 10.16
CA PHE A 304 -4.24 -12.36 9.56
C PHE A 304 -5.33 -12.84 10.53
N GLU A 305 -5.30 -12.39 11.79
CA GLU A 305 -6.31 -12.72 12.79
C GLU A 305 -7.42 -11.65 12.83
N SER A 306 -8.65 -12.08 12.61
CA SER A 306 -9.85 -11.26 12.75
C SER A 306 -10.13 -10.99 14.24
N ARG A 307 -10.34 -9.72 14.62
CA ARG A 307 -10.47 -9.33 16.03
C ARG A 307 -11.25 -8.02 16.23
N VAL A 308 -11.81 -7.87 17.42
CA VAL A 308 -12.57 -6.70 17.88
C VAL A 308 -12.13 -6.28 19.27
N PHE A 309 -12.32 -5.00 19.60
CA PHE A 309 -12.02 -4.43 20.90
C PHE A 309 -13.31 -4.28 21.71
N ILE A 310 -13.45 -5.10 22.75
CA ILE A 310 -14.64 -5.16 23.62
C ILE A 310 -14.16 -5.19 25.07
N ASP A 311 -14.80 -4.40 25.95
CA ASP A 311 -14.48 -4.35 27.38
C ASP A 311 -12.98 -4.12 27.67
N ASN A 312 -12.38 -3.19 26.91
CA ASN A 312 -10.95 -2.86 26.95
C ASN A 312 -9.98 -4.02 26.62
N LYS A 313 -10.44 -5.03 25.87
CA LYS A 313 -9.63 -6.18 25.46
C LYS A 313 -9.87 -6.55 24.00
N TRP A 314 -8.81 -7.00 23.34
CA TRP A 314 -8.92 -7.63 22.03
C TRP A 314 -9.49 -9.04 22.17
N GLN A 315 -10.49 -9.34 21.35
CA GLN A 315 -11.13 -10.66 21.26
C GLN A 315 -11.10 -11.13 19.81
N THR A 316 -10.61 -12.35 19.61
CA THR A 316 -10.62 -13.03 18.31
C THR A 316 -12.04 -13.39 17.93
N VAL A 317 -12.45 -13.01 16.73
CA VAL A 317 -13.77 -13.28 16.15
C VAL A 317 -13.62 -13.60 14.68
N SER A 318 -14.64 -14.14 14.02
CA SER A 318 -14.63 -14.29 12.56
C SER A 318 -15.00 -12.99 11.84
N THR A 319 -14.59 -12.84 10.58
CA THR A 319 -15.04 -11.72 9.71
C THR A 319 -16.57 -11.71 9.54
N ASP A 320 -17.23 -12.87 9.56
CA ASP A 320 -18.69 -12.96 9.52
C ASP A 320 -19.31 -12.34 10.79
N GLU A 321 -18.76 -12.63 11.96
CA GLU A 321 -19.19 -12.01 13.21
C GLU A 321 -18.93 -10.51 13.25
N ILE A 322 -17.79 -10.05 12.70
CA ILE A 322 -17.53 -8.62 12.55
C ILE A 322 -18.64 -7.99 11.71
N GLN A 323 -18.98 -8.60 10.57
CA GLN A 323 -20.00 -8.06 9.68
C GLN A 323 -21.39 -8.02 10.32
N GLU A 324 -21.78 -9.06 11.07
CA GLU A 324 -23.12 -9.19 11.64
C GLU A 324 -23.31 -8.41 12.94
N LYS A 325 -22.29 -8.32 13.79
CA LYS A 325 -22.42 -7.84 15.17
C LYS A 325 -21.52 -6.66 15.52
N TYR A 326 -20.38 -6.52 14.85
CA TYR A 326 -19.32 -5.58 15.27
C TYR A 326 -18.91 -4.57 14.19
N ASN A 327 -19.77 -4.32 13.19
CA ASN A 327 -19.52 -3.35 12.13
C ASN A 327 -19.87 -1.92 12.56
N ASP A 328 -19.28 -1.48 13.67
CA ASP A 328 -19.46 -0.15 14.26
C ASP A 328 -18.11 0.38 14.75
N ASP A 329 -17.93 1.70 14.76
CA ASP A 329 -16.65 2.31 15.10
C ASP A 329 -16.19 2.00 16.53
N ASN A 330 -17.13 1.75 17.46
CA ASN A 330 -16.86 1.45 18.87
C ASN A 330 -16.10 0.14 19.10
N TYR A 331 -16.16 -0.80 18.14
CA TYR A 331 -15.50 -2.10 18.27
C TYR A 331 -14.08 -2.14 17.71
N ASN A 332 -13.62 -1.05 17.06
CA ASN A 332 -12.28 -0.94 16.49
C ASN A 332 -11.83 -2.21 15.70
N ALA A 333 -12.73 -2.77 14.90
CA ALA A 333 -12.56 -4.10 14.31
C ALA A 333 -11.39 -4.17 13.31
N ILE A 334 -10.82 -5.37 13.16
CA ILE A 334 -9.79 -5.74 12.18
C ILE A 334 -10.18 -7.05 11.52
N ASP A 335 -10.30 -7.07 10.19
CA ASP A 335 -10.58 -8.27 9.38
C ASP A 335 -9.29 -8.92 8.87
N GLY A 336 -8.55 -9.59 9.76
CA GLY A 336 -7.34 -10.32 9.36
C GLY A 336 -7.58 -11.39 8.29
N GLU A 337 -8.75 -12.04 8.28
CA GLU A 337 -9.09 -13.01 7.23
C GLU A 337 -9.23 -12.38 5.84
N ILE A 338 -9.74 -11.14 5.76
CA ILE A 338 -9.81 -10.39 4.50
C ILE A 338 -8.41 -9.99 4.03
N VAL A 339 -7.56 -9.53 4.96
CA VAL A 339 -6.15 -9.25 4.65
C VAL A 339 -5.48 -10.51 4.10
N LYS A 340 -5.72 -11.68 4.71
CA LYS A 340 -5.16 -12.94 4.24
C LYS A 340 -5.64 -13.34 2.85
N ILE A 341 -6.92 -13.15 2.57
CA ILE A 341 -7.46 -13.38 1.22
C ILE A 341 -6.79 -12.47 0.20
N CYS A 342 -6.60 -11.20 0.52
CA CYS A 342 -5.99 -10.23 -0.40
C CYS A 342 -4.50 -10.52 -0.65
N ASP A 343 -3.76 -10.95 0.37
CA ASP A 343 -2.37 -11.45 0.25
C ASP A 343 -2.30 -12.64 -0.73
N GLU A 344 -3.10 -13.68 -0.51
CA GLU A 344 -3.10 -14.86 -1.37
C GLU A 344 -3.66 -14.56 -2.78
N LEU A 345 -4.64 -13.68 -2.90
CA LEU A 345 -5.10 -13.18 -4.20
C LEU A 345 -3.98 -12.43 -4.93
N SER A 346 -3.18 -11.62 -4.24
CA SER A 346 -2.01 -10.98 -4.84
C SER A 346 -1.02 -12.03 -5.35
N ALA A 347 -0.69 -13.05 -4.55
CA ALA A 347 0.21 -14.12 -4.98
C ALA A 347 -0.32 -14.87 -6.21
N PHE A 348 -1.64 -15.09 -6.28
CA PHE A 348 -2.30 -15.66 -7.44
C PHE A 348 -2.17 -14.77 -8.69
N ILE A 349 -2.44 -13.46 -8.57
CA ILE A 349 -2.34 -12.50 -9.70
C ILE A 349 -0.88 -12.37 -10.18
N GLU A 350 0.07 -12.35 -9.25
CA GLU A 350 1.51 -12.34 -9.56
C GLU A 350 1.91 -13.53 -10.42
N ALA A 351 1.42 -14.73 -10.08
CA ALA A 351 1.68 -15.95 -10.82
C ALA A 351 0.94 -15.99 -12.16
N TYR A 352 -0.34 -15.61 -12.17
CA TYR A 352 -1.18 -15.53 -13.36
C TYR A 352 -0.57 -14.61 -14.42
N GLN A 353 -0.28 -13.36 -14.06
CA GLN A 353 0.28 -12.38 -15.00
C GLN A 353 1.61 -12.83 -15.58
N SER A 354 2.47 -13.44 -14.77
CA SER A 354 3.74 -13.96 -15.26
C SER A 354 3.55 -15.05 -16.32
N ILE A 355 2.63 -15.97 -16.07
CA ILE A 355 2.32 -17.07 -17.01
C ILE A 355 1.73 -16.51 -18.30
N GLU A 356 0.83 -15.53 -18.22
CA GLU A 356 0.26 -14.85 -19.40
C GLU A 356 1.32 -14.09 -20.20
N TYR A 357 2.35 -13.54 -19.56
CA TYR A 357 3.52 -12.96 -20.23
C TYR A 357 4.52 -14.00 -20.77
N GLY A 358 4.19 -15.30 -20.68
CA GLY A 358 5.01 -16.39 -21.21
C GLY A 358 6.11 -16.89 -20.27
N ILE A 359 6.16 -16.42 -19.02
CA ILE A 359 7.12 -16.87 -18.01
C ILE A 359 6.42 -17.77 -17.00
N SER A 360 6.72 -19.06 -17.09
CA SER A 360 6.07 -20.10 -16.28
C SER A 360 7.09 -20.99 -15.58
N SER A 361 6.73 -21.44 -14.38
CA SER A 361 7.53 -22.38 -13.58
C SER A 361 6.60 -23.28 -12.77
N LYS A 362 7.14 -24.37 -12.19
CA LYS A 362 6.37 -25.26 -11.31
C LYS A 362 5.77 -24.51 -10.11
N PRO A 363 6.53 -23.66 -9.38
CA PRO A 363 5.97 -22.84 -8.30
C PRO A 363 4.79 -21.96 -8.74
N LEU A 364 4.90 -21.25 -9.87
CA LEU A 364 3.85 -20.36 -10.35
C LEU A 364 2.57 -21.12 -10.71
N LYS A 365 2.70 -22.24 -11.44
CA LYS A 365 1.55 -23.11 -11.78
C LYS A 365 0.90 -23.70 -10.52
N SER A 366 1.72 -24.16 -9.58
CA SER A 366 1.24 -24.73 -8.33
C SER A 366 0.46 -23.73 -7.50
N ALA A 367 0.88 -22.46 -7.48
CA ALA A 367 0.20 -21.40 -6.76
C ALA A 367 -1.17 -21.07 -7.35
N ILE A 368 -1.29 -21.01 -8.69
CA ILE A 368 -2.58 -20.84 -9.36
C ILE A 368 -3.54 -21.96 -8.95
N THR A 369 -3.10 -23.22 -9.06
CA THR A 369 -3.95 -24.36 -8.72
C THR A 369 -4.31 -24.39 -7.23
N SER A 370 -3.33 -24.28 -6.33
CA SER A 370 -3.58 -24.43 -4.90
C SER A 370 -4.44 -23.31 -4.32
N ILE A 371 -4.21 -22.07 -4.74
CA ILE A 371 -4.97 -20.91 -4.25
C ILE A 371 -6.40 -20.95 -4.80
N SER A 372 -6.58 -21.24 -6.10
CA SER A 372 -7.93 -21.34 -6.69
C SER A 372 -8.75 -22.48 -6.09
N GLU A 373 -8.14 -23.64 -5.82
CA GLU A 373 -8.80 -24.76 -5.14
C GLU A 373 -9.20 -24.41 -3.70
N LYS A 374 -8.30 -23.76 -2.94
CA LYS A 374 -8.56 -23.32 -1.56
C LYS A 374 -9.80 -22.43 -1.45
N TYR A 375 -10.01 -21.54 -2.43
CA TYR A 375 -11.09 -20.56 -2.39
C TYR A 375 -12.34 -20.90 -3.20
N LYS A 376 -12.33 -21.98 -3.98
CA LYS A 376 -13.39 -22.34 -4.95
C LYS A 376 -14.83 -22.20 -4.44
N ASN A 377 -15.09 -22.56 -3.19
CA ASN A 377 -16.42 -22.49 -2.57
C ASN A 377 -16.48 -21.58 -1.33
N LYS A 378 -15.45 -20.76 -1.11
CA LYS A 378 -15.36 -19.93 0.11
C LYS A 378 -16.22 -18.67 -0.04
N LYS A 379 -17.03 -18.41 0.98
CA LYS A 379 -17.74 -17.14 1.19
C LYS A 379 -17.29 -16.56 2.52
N ILE A 380 -17.09 -15.25 2.57
CA ILE A 380 -16.78 -14.50 3.81
C ILE A 380 -17.52 -13.16 3.74
N ALA A 381 -18.21 -12.79 4.82
CA ALA A 381 -19.03 -11.59 4.96
C ALA A 381 -19.94 -11.34 3.75
N ASN A 382 -20.63 -12.39 3.28
CA ASN A 382 -21.48 -12.40 2.08
C ASN A 382 -20.76 -12.17 0.73
N ILE A 383 -19.43 -12.08 0.71
CA ILE A 383 -18.64 -12.01 -0.52
C ILE A 383 -18.29 -13.42 -0.98
N ASN A 384 -18.65 -13.75 -2.23
CA ASN A 384 -18.21 -14.99 -2.86
C ASN A 384 -16.77 -14.85 -3.37
N ILE A 385 -15.82 -15.21 -2.52
CA ILE A 385 -14.38 -15.15 -2.81
C ILE A 385 -14.03 -16.09 -3.98
N GLY A 386 -14.64 -17.27 -4.03
CA GLY A 386 -14.40 -18.23 -5.12
C GLY A 386 -14.69 -17.65 -6.51
N LYS A 387 -15.68 -16.77 -6.63
CA LYS A 387 -16.01 -16.11 -7.90
C LYS A 387 -14.87 -15.24 -8.44
N LEU A 388 -13.99 -14.70 -7.58
CA LEU A 388 -12.86 -13.87 -8.01
C LEU A 388 -11.85 -14.66 -8.84
N TYR A 389 -11.71 -15.96 -8.56
CA TYR A 389 -10.75 -16.83 -9.25
C TYR A 389 -11.32 -17.48 -10.51
N LEU A 390 -12.66 -17.58 -10.64
CA LEU A 390 -13.31 -18.22 -11.79
C LEU A 390 -13.12 -17.46 -13.10
N ASP A 391 -12.85 -16.16 -13.04
CA ASP A 391 -12.65 -15.32 -14.22
C ASP A 391 -11.25 -15.49 -14.85
N PHE A 392 -10.33 -16.22 -14.20
CA PHE A 392 -8.90 -16.26 -14.55
C PHE A 392 -8.50 -17.37 -15.51
#